data_AF-A0A3A1WIM4-F1
#
_entry.id   AF-A0A3A1WIM4-F1
#
_cell.length_a   1.000
_cell.length_b   1.000
_cell.length_c   1.000
_cell.angle_alpha   90.00
_cell.angle_beta   90.00
_cell.angle_gamma   90.00
#
_symmetry.space_group_name_H-M   'P 1'
#
loop_
_entity.id
_entity.type
_entity.pdbx_description
1 polymer ?
#
loop_
_entity_poly.entity_id
_entity_poly.type
_entity_poly.pdbx_seq_one_letter_code
_entity_poly.pdbx_strand_id
1 'polypeptide(L)'
;MSGAFLALWNDYPSAMTQEYEAWHSFEHVPERLTTPGMVSARRYAAFGDGMNRYFTLYQLEDLQTVEHPAYLDLVRNPTEWSRRMRRHFSNVLRIPAARCAGGGRGVGSCALVLAYSAGTGDARDAIPALERGLGAMVEDARILGFQIGLATPNQAYEVFTQDRAPDEDTLDVVIVVEGLHRWSLERMRDEVAALIHRCLRPRQPLREDLLDLIVAFRSNEFPADRRQIPNSSRLFGAEPARGTALDFAAKGAEERPPPRDEAARPAG
;
A
#
# COMPACT_ATOMS: atom_id res chain seq x y z
N MET A 1 17.01 14.54 -6.30
CA MET A 1 15.62 14.34 -5.84
C MET A 1 14.97 13.37 -6.81
N SER A 2 14.21 12.39 -6.34
CA SER A 2 13.48 11.46 -7.22
C SER A 2 12.47 12.24 -8.05
N GLY A 3 12.48 12.04 -9.38
CA GLY A 3 11.66 12.78 -10.34
C GLY A 3 10.32 12.12 -10.62
N ALA A 4 10.12 10.88 -10.20
CA ALA A 4 8.90 10.11 -10.43
C ALA A 4 8.61 9.10 -9.32
N PHE A 5 7.40 8.55 -9.32
CA PHE A 5 7.02 7.47 -8.43
C PHE A 5 6.06 6.49 -9.11
N LEU A 6 6.08 5.23 -8.66
CA LEU A 6 5.07 4.24 -9.01
C LEU A 6 4.13 4.05 -7.82
N ALA A 7 2.89 4.48 -7.99
CA ALA A 7 1.80 4.26 -7.05
C ALA A 7 1.01 3.01 -7.45
N LEU A 8 0.97 2.00 -6.59
CA LEU A 8 0.34 0.71 -6.88
C LEU A 8 -0.61 0.32 -5.75
N TRP A 9 -1.89 0.18 -6.07
CA TRP A 9 -2.90 -0.38 -5.19
C TRP A 9 -3.23 -1.81 -5.60
N ASN A 10 -3.57 -2.63 -4.63
CA ASN A 10 -4.15 -3.94 -4.86
C ASN A 10 -4.96 -4.39 -3.64
N ASP A 11 -5.92 -5.28 -3.89
CA ASP A 11 -6.52 -6.12 -2.86
C ASP A 11 -5.80 -7.45 -2.72
N TYR A 12 -5.96 -8.06 -1.55
CA TYR A 12 -5.53 -9.42 -1.29
C TYR A 12 -6.46 -10.12 -0.28
N PRO A 13 -6.74 -11.43 -0.41
CA PRO A 13 -7.54 -12.16 0.57
C PRO A 13 -6.95 -12.07 1.98
N SER A 14 -7.77 -11.67 2.96
CA SER A 14 -7.37 -11.58 4.37
C SER A 14 -6.89 -12.92 4.94
N ALA A 15 -7.45 -14.04 4.48
CA ALA A 15 -7.01 -15.39 4.83
C ALA A 15 -5.55 -15.70 4.44
N MET A 16 -4.96 -14.91 3.53
CA MET A 16 -3.58 -15.06 3.07
C MET A 16 -2.65 -13.95 3.57
N THR A 17 -3.08 -13.12 4.52
CA THR A 17 -2.34 -11.95 5.04
C THR A 17 -0.89 -12.31 5.37
N GLN A 18 -0.68 -13.38 6.16
CA GLN A 18 0.65 -13.75 6.63
C GLN A 18 1.60 -14.10 5.48
N GLU A 19 1.14 -14.88 4.51
CA GLU A 19 1.96 -15.27 3.35
C GLU A 19 2.22 -14.08 2.42
N TYR A 20 1.20 -13.25 2.17
CA TYR A 20 1.34 -12.04 1.37
C TYR A 20 2.34 -11.07 1.98
N GLU A 21 2.25 -10.81 3.28
CA GLU A 21 3.15 -9.88 3.95
C GLU A 21 4.58 -10.38 3.95
N ALA A 22 4.79 -11.67 4.17
CA ALA A 22 6.11 -12.29 4.09
C ALA A 22 6.68 -12.20 2.66
N TRP A 23 5.97 -12.73 1.67
CA TRP A 23 6.38 -12.68 0.27
C TRP A 23 6.68 -11.25 -0.17
N HIS A 24 5.78 -10.32 0.12
CA HIS A 24 5.85 -8.98 -0.41
C HIS A 24 6.93 -8.12 0.27
N SER A 25 7.25 -8.37 1.55
CA SER A 25 8.33 -7.70 2.29
C SER A 25 9.71 -8.29 2.03
N PHE A 26 9.82 -9.62 1.93
CA PHE A 26 11.12 -10.30 1.95
C PHE A 26 11.61 -10.74 0.57
N GLU A 27 10.72 -10.79 -0.44
CA GLU A 27 11.10 -11.15 -1.80
C GLU A 27 10.61 -10.12 -2.83
N HIS A 28 9.29 -9.87 -2.90
CA HIS A 28 8.72 -9.09 -3.99
C HIS A 28 9.29 -7.67 -4.05
N VAL A 29 9.11 -6.85 -3.02
CA VAL A 29 9.60 -5.46 -3.01
C VAL A 29 11.14 -5.40 -3.07
N PRO A 30 11.90 -6.19 -2.28
CA PRO A 30 13.35 -6.27 -2.38
C PRO A 30 13.87 -6.54 -3.80
N GLU A 31 13.26 -7.47 -4.54
CA GLU A 31 13.64 -7.71 -5.94
C GLU A 31 13.48 -6.46 -6.81
N ARG A 32 12.46 -5.62 -6.58
CA ARG A 32 12.25 -4.38 -7.36
C ARG A 32 13.30 -3.33 -7.00
N LEU A 33 13.74 -3.30 -5.75
CA LEU A 33 14.78 -2.39 -5.26
C LEU A 33 16.17 -2.66 -5.86
N THR A 34 16.37 -3.80 -6.53
CA THR A 34 17.61 -4.05 -7.29
C THR A 34 17.59 -3.45 -8.70
N THR A 35 16.48 -2.84 -9.13
CA THR A 35 16.37 -2.20 -10.45
C THR A 35 17.12 -0.86 -10.43
N PRO A 36 18.03 -0.60 -11.39
CA PRO A 36 18.62 0.72 -11.57
C PRO A 36 17.55 1.81 -11.71
N GLY A 37 17.69 2.91 -10.96
CA GLY A 37 16.70 3.98 -10.90
C GLY A 37 15.63 3.80 -9.81
N MET A 38 15.54 2.64 -9.16
CA MET A 38 14.67 2.44 -8.00
C MET A 38 15.32 3.03 -6.74
N VAL A 39 14.67 4.00 -6.09
CA VAL A 39 15.27 4.77 -4.98
C VAL A 39 14.82 4.25 -3.61
N SER A 40 13.54 3.94 -3.47
CA SER A 40 12.97 3.43 -2.21
C SER A 40 11.60 2.83 -2.46
N ALA A 41 11.10 2.05 -1.51
CA ALA A 41 9.76 1.52 -1.52
C ALA A 41 9.10 1.71 -0.15
N ARG A 42 7.81 2.00 -0.14
CA ARG A 42 7.00 2.06 1.07
C ARG A 42 5.75 1.23 0.86
N ARG A 43 5.42 0.40 1.85
CA ARG A 43 4.24 -0.46 1.86
C ARG A 43 3.28 0.05 2.91
N TYR A 44 2.02 0.17 2.54
CA TYR A 44 0.92 0.55 3.42
C TYR A 44 -0.24 -0.44 3.30
N ALA A 45 -1.07 -0.54 4.32
CA ALA A 45 -2.28 -1.35 4.28
C ALA A 45 -3.45 -0.76 5.07
N ALA A 46 -4.64 -1.19 4.70
CA ALA A 46 -5.83 -1.16 5.54
C ALA A 46 -6.38 -2.59 5.58
N PHE A 47 -6.37 -3.20 6.77
CA PHE A 47 -6.87 -4.54 6.98
C PHE A 47 -8.40 -4.51 7.09
N GLY A 48 -9.05 -5.44 6.41
CA GLY A 48 -10.51 -5.52 6.33
C GLY A 48 -11.01 -6.94 6.52
N ASP A 49 -12.32 -7.07 6.68
CA ASP A 49 -12.97 -8.39 6.68
C ASP A 49 -13.05 -8.93 5.24
N GLY A 50 -12.64 -10.18 5.05
CA GLY A 50 -12.54 -10.82 3.73
C GLY A 50 -11.34 -10.35 2.90
N MET A 51 -11.14 -9.04 2.71
CA MET A 51 -10.09 -8.48 1.85
C MET A 51 -9.27 -7.39 2.56
N ASN A 52 -7.96 -7.42 2.35
CA ASN A 52 -7.03 -6.35 2.75
C ASN A 52 -6.74 -5.45 1.56
N ARG A 53 -6.71 -4.13 1.79
CA ARG A 53 -6.22 -3.14 0.84
C ARG A 53 -4.73 -2.90 1.08
N TYR A 54 -3.92 -3.02 0.04
CA TYR A 54 -2.51 -2.66 0.06
C TYR A 54 -2.21 -1.53 -0.90
N PHE A 55 -1.20 -0.75 -0.53
CA PHE A 55 -0.59 0.27 -1.38
C PHE A 55 0.92 0.18 -1.29
N THR A 56 1.58 0.12 -2.44
CA THR A 56 3.04 0.19 -2.53
C THR A 56 3.44 1.41 -3.34
N LEU A 57 4.27 2.26 -2.74
CA LEU A 57 4.81 3.44 -3.36
C LEU A 57 6.31 3.29 -3.57
N TYR A 58 6.71 3.13 -4.82
CA TYR A 58 8.11 3.12 -5.20
C TYR A 58 8.53 4.52 -5.64
N GLN A 59 9.61 5.04 -5.05
CA GLN A 59 10.25 6.25 -5.56
C GLN A 59 11.23 5.87 -6.66
N LEU A 60 11.19 6.60 -7.76
CA LEU A 60 11.98 6.37 -8.97
C LEU A 60 12.85 7.58 -9.26
N GLU A 61 14.01 7.38 -9.87
CA GLU A 61 14.78 8.49 -10.43
C GLU A 61 13.96 9.20 -11.51
N ASP A 62 13.34 8.43 -12.40
CA ASP A 62 12.41 8.88 -13.44
C ASP A 62 11.47 7.74 -13.88
N LEU A 63 10.59 8.03 -14.85
CA LEU A 63 9.65 7.05 -15.38
C LEU A 63 10.32 5.92 -16.20
N GLN A 64 11.52 6.14 -16.73
CA GLN A 64 12.25 5.11 -17.51
C GLN A 64 12.70 3.95 -16.61
N THR A 65 12.76 4.15 -15.29
CA THR A 65 13.04 3.09 -14.30
C THR A 65 12.09 1.89 -14.46
N VAL A 66 10.79 2.12 -14.71
CA VAL A 66 9.81 1.03 -14.87
C VAL A 66 9.73 0.48 -16.30
N GLU A 67 10.55 1.01 -17.20
CA GLU A 67 10.77 0.52 -18.56
C GLU A 67 12.16 -0.16 -18.69
N HIS A 68 13.00 -0.02 -17.66
CA HIS A 68 14.36 -0.54 -17.65
C HIS A 68 14.38 -2.08 -17.82
N PRO A 69 15.32 -2.65 -18.60
CA PRO A 69 15.38 -4.10 -18.84
C PRO A 69 15.37 -4.95 -17.57
N ALA A 70 16.06 -4.51 -16.51
CA ALA A 70 16.05 -5.20 -15.21
C ALA A 70 14.65 -5.24 -14.57
N TYR A 71 13.86 -4.17 -14.66
CA TYR A 71 12.48 -4.15 -14.17
C TYR A 71 11.59 -5.08 -15.01
N LEU A 72 11.72 -5.01 -16.33
CA LEU A 72 10.96 -5.88 -17.24
C LEU A 72 11.30 -7.37 -17.03
N ASP A 73 12.53 -7.69 -16.67
CA ASP A 73 12.92 -9.07 -16.31
C ASP A 73 12.24 -9.55 -15.02
N LEU A 74 12.03 -8.69 -14.01
CA LEU A 74 11.22 -9.03 -12.82
C LEU A 74 9.74 -9.28 -13.17
N VAL A 75 9.25 -8.57 -14.17
CA VAL A 75 7.87 -8.70 -14.66
C VAL A 75 7.70 -10.03 -15.39
N ARG A 76 8.57 -10.29 -16.37
CA ARG A 76 8.48 -11.44 -17.31
C ARG A 76 9.00 -12.74 -16.72
N ASN A 77 10.00 -12.69 -15.86
CA ASN A 77 10.65 -13.86 -15.26
C ASN A 77 10.53 -13.85 -13.73
N PRO A 78 9.30 -13.92 -13.16
CA PRO A 78 9.10 -13.95 -11.73
C PRO A 78 9.61 -15.26 -11.11
N THR A 79 10.01 -15.18 -9.84
CA THR A 79 10.21 -16.35 -8.97
C THR A 79 8.96 -17.23 -8.93
N GLU A 80 9.12 -18.47 -8.48
CA GLU A 80 7.98 -19.36 -8.27
C GLU A 80 6.98 -18.81 -7.24
N TRP A 81 7.47 -18.24 -6.13
CA TRP A 81 6.59 -17.64 -5.13
C TRP A 81 5.82 -16.45 -5.69
N SER A 82 6.50 -15.54 -6.40
CA SER A 82 5.84 -14.44 -7.11
C SER A 82 4.81 -14.92 -8.14
N ARG A 83 5.10 -15.99 -8.89
CA ARG A 83 4.16 -16.58 -9.86
C ARG A 83 2.92 -17.18 -9.19
N ARG A 84 3.04 -17.73 -7.99
CA ARG A 84 1.91 -18.22 -7.18
C ARG A 84 1.08 -17.05 -6.64
N MET A 85 1.74 -16.12 -5.94
CA MET A 85 1.06 -15.05 -5.21
C MET A 85 0.35 -14.06 -6.12
N ARG A 86 0.92 -13.78 -7.31
CA ARG A 86 0.33 -12.84 -8.27
C ARG A 86 -1.11 -13.19 -8.71
N ARG A 87 -1.49 -14.46 -8.63
CA ARG A 87 -2.80 -14.96 -9.09
C ARG A 87 -3.97 -14.51 -8.21
N HIS A 88 -3.67 -14.06 -6.99
CA HIS A 88 -4.67 -13.65 -6.01
C HIS A 88 -4.83 -12.13 -5.93
N PHE A 89 -4.06 -11.36 -6.71
CA PHE A 89 -4.28 -9.92 -6.81
C PHE A 89 -5.64 -9.63 -7.43
N SER A 90 -6.33 -8.66 -6.85
CA SER A 90 -7.55 -8.10 -7.41
C SER A 90 -7.55 -6.58 -7.23
N ASN A 91 -8.44 -5.90 -7.95
CA ASN A 91 -8.68 -4.46 -7.82
C ASN A 91 -7.42 -3.57 -8.01
N VAL A 92 -6.51 -4.03 -8.88
CA VAL A 92 -5.20 -3.41 -9.09
C VAL A 92 -5.35 -2.06 -9.77
N LEU A 93 -4.69 -1.04 -9.23
CA LEU A 93 -4.49 0.25 -9.91
C LEU A 93 -3.00 0.55 -9.93
N ARG A 94 -2.44 0.80 -11.11
CA ARG A 94 -1.00 1.04 -11.30
C ARG A 94 -0.78 2.37 -12.02
N ILE A 95 -0.21 3.34 -11.31
CA ILE A 95 0.03 4.69 -11.82
C ILE A 95 1.52 5.06 -11.63
N PRO A 96 2.36 4.91 -12.67
CA PRO A 96 3.65 5.58 -12.76
C PRO A 96 3.43 7.06 -13.06
N ALA A 97 3.82 7.94 -12.14
CA ALA A 97 3.59 9.37 -12.20
C ALA A 97 4.90 10.17 -12.13
N ALA A 98 5.00 11.21 -12.95
CA ALA A 98 6.04 12.22 -12.81
C ALA A 98 5.69 13.11 -11.62
N ARG A 99 6.63 13.28 -10.68
CA ARG A 99 6.43 14.14 -9.52
C ARG A 99 6.48 15.60 -9.97
N CYS A 100 5.42 16.35 -9.69
CA CYS A 100 5.30 17.76 -10.09
C CYS A 100 5.39 18.73 -8.91
N ALA A 101 5.02 18.31 -7.70
CA ALA A 101 5.10 19.12 -6.50
C ALA A 101 5.28 18.26 -5.24
N GLY A 102 5.67 18.89 -4.13
CA GLY A 102 5.65 18.26 -2.81
C GLY A 102 6.31 19.13 -1.74
N GLY A 103 5.98 18.85 -0.49
CA GLY A 103 6.44 19.61 0.67
C GLY A 103 6.49 18.77 1.94
N GLY A 104 6.99 19.36 3.02
CA GLY A 104 7.25 18.64 4.28
C GLY A 104 8.43 17.67 4.21
N ARG A 105 8.65 16.91 5.29
CA ARG A 105 9.79 15.98 5.43
C ARG A 105 9.42 14.79 6.31
N GLY A 106 10.06 13.65 6.03
CA GLY A 106 9.87 12.41 6.79
C GLY A 106 8.87 11.46 6.12
N VAL A 107 8.62 10.34 6.81
CA VAL A 107 7.62 9.33 6.43
C VAL A 107 6.71 9.16 7.63
N GLY A 108 5.40 9.27 7.40
CA GLY A 108 4.39 9.15 8.45
C GLY A 108 4.13 7.70 8.82
N SER A 109 3.45 7.49 9.95
CA SER A 109 2.94 6.15 10.31
C SER A 109 1.73 5.75 9.46
N CYS A 110 1.14 6.71 8.75
CA CYS A 110 -0.03 6.53 7.90
C CYS A 110 0.00 7.53 6.74
N ALA A 111 -0.75 7.22 5.68
CA ALA A 111 -0.89 8.08 4.52
C ALA A 111 -2.33 8.10 4.02
N LEU A 112 -2.80 9.29 3.66
CA LEU A 112 -3.99 9.48 2.84
C LEU A 112 -3.52 9.52 1.39
N VAL A 113 -3.98 8.56 0.59
CA VAL A 113 -3.54 8.36 -0.79
C VAL A 113 -4.75 8.49 -1.70
N LEU A 114 -4.72 9.52 -2.52
CA LEU A 114 -5.85 9.94 -3.36
C LEU A 114 -5.41 9.91 -4.82
N ALA A 115 -6.25 9.38 -5.69
CA ALA A 115 -6.04 9.34 -7.12
C ALA A 115 -7.33 9.75 -7.85
N TYR A 116 -7.22 10.68 -8.79
CA TYR A 116 -8.33 11.17 -9.61
C TYR A 116 -7.96 11.23 -11.08
N SER A 117 -8.94 11.07 -11.95
CA SER A 117 -8.83 11.50 -13.34
C SER A 117 -9.38 12.93 -13.46
N ALA A 118 -8.67 13.80 -14.18
CA ALA A 118 -9.06 15.18 -14.43
C ALA A 118 -8.68 15.60 -15.85
N GLY A 119 -9.32 16.65 -16.37
CA GLY A 119 -8.96 17.20 -17.67
C GLY A 119 -7.49 17.64 -17.71
N THR A 120 -6.78 17.42 -18.82
CA THR A 120 -5.33 17.67 -18.91
C THR A 120 -4.93 19.11 -18.52
N GLY A 121 -5.72 20.11 -18.93
CA GLY A 121 -5.51 21.51 -18.52
C GLY A 121 -5.75 21.71 -17.02
N ASP A 122 -6.90 21.25 -16.53
CA ASP A 122 -7.28 21.35 -15.11
C ASP A 122 -6.22 20.72 -14.19
N ALA A 123 -5.73 19.53 -14.54
CA ALA A 123 -4.71 18.82 -13.78
C ALA A 123 -3.40 19.60 -13.64
N ARG A 124 -2.95 20.24 -14.72
CA ARG A 124 -1.70 21.04 -14.72
C ARG A 124 -1.89 22.36 -13.98
N ASP A 125 -3.00 23.05 -14.23
CA ASP A 125 -3.29 24.35 -13.64
C ASP A 125 -3.58 24.26 -12.13
N ALA A 126 -4.06 23.10 -11.65
CA ALA A 126 -4.31 22.86 -10.24
C ALA A 126 -3.04 22.74 -9.39
N ILE A 127 -1.90 22.33 -9.96
CA ILE A 127 -0.69 21.98 -9.20
C ILE A 127 -0.23 23.10 -8.26
N PRO A 128 -0.06 24.37 -8.71
CA PRO A 128 0.40 25.43 -7.82
C PRO A 128 -0.57 25.72 -6.67
N ALA A 129 -1.88 25.57 -6.90
CA ALA A 129 -2.88 25.80 -5.86
C ALA A 129 -2.93 24.66 -4.84
N LEU A 130 -2.82 23.40 -5.30
CA LEU A 130 -2.70 22.23 -4.43
C LEU A 130 -1.42 22.28 -3.59
N GLU A 131 -0.29 22.63 -4.20
CA GLU A 131 0.99 22.75 -3.51
C GLU A 131 0.94 23.81 -2.40
N ARG A 132 0.37 24.99 -2.67
CA ARG A 132 0.19 26.03 -1.64
C ARG A 132 -0.75 25.57 -0.53
N GLY A 133 -1.88 24.95 -0.87
CA GLY A 133 -2.88 24.52 0.12
C GLY A 133 -2.35 23.41 1.04
N LEU A 134 -1.69 22.40 0.47
CA LEU A 134 -1.05 21.33 1.26
C LEU A 134 0.20 21.85 1.99
N GLY A 135 0.92 22.80 1.41
CA GLY A 135 2.05 23.50 2.04
C GLY A 135 1.65 24.20 3.33
N ALA A 136 0.54 24.95 3.32
CA ALA A 136 0.00 25.58 4.52
C ALA A 136 -0.33 24.55 5.61
N MET A 137 -0.89 23.37 5.24
CA MET A 137 -1.15 22.29 6.20
C MET A 137 0.14 21.71 6.81
N VAL A 138 1.26 21.75 6.08
CA VAL A 138 2.58 21.37 6.62
C VAL A 138 3.08 22.45 7.60
N GLU A 139 2.97 23.73 7.23
CA GLU A 139 3.39 24.87 8.07
C GLU A 139 2.63 24.90 9.40
N ASP A 140 1.34 24.58 9.36
CA ASP A 140 0.48 24.47 10.54
C ASP A 140 0.64 23.14 11.32
N ALA A 141 1.58 22.28 10.91
CA ALA A 141 1.84 20.96 11.49
C ALA A 141 0.61 20.02 11.52
N ARG A 142 -0.31 20.18 10.55
CA ARG A 142 -1.52 19.36 10.41
C ARG A 142 -1.28 18.08 9.60
N ILE A 143 -0.32 18.13 8.68
CA ILE A 143 0.21 16.99 7.93
C ILE A 143 1.75 17.00 8.00
N LEU A 144 2.38 15.84 7.85
CA LEU A 144 3.84 15.72 7.90
C LEU A 144 4.51 16.14 6.57
N GLY A 145 3.86 15.82 5.47
CA GLY A 145 4.34 16.13 4.13
C GLY A 145 3.41 15.62 3.05
N PHE A 146 3.72 15.97 1.81
CA PHE A 146 2.94 15.56 0.65
C PHE A 146 3.79 15.45 -0.61
N GLN A 147 3.26 14.74 -1.60
CA GLN A 147 3.74 14.80 -2.98
C GLN A 147 2.58 14.67 -3.95
N ILE A 148 2.75 15.30 -5.11
CA ILE A 148 1.76 15.30 -6.19
C ILE A 148 2.44 14.77 -7.45
N GLY A 149 1.78 13.85 -8.14
CA GLY A 149 2.24 13.30 -9.41
C GLY A 149 1.17 13.38 -10.48
N LEU A 150 1.62 13.58 -11.71
CA LEU A 150 0.80 13.52 -12.91
C LEU A 150 1.21 12.30 -13.74
N ALA A 151 0.23 11.60 -14.29
CA ALA A 151 0.43 10.42 -15.09
C ALA A 151 -0.51 10.39 -16.29
N THR A 152 -0.02 9.85 -17.40
CA THR A 152 -0.89 9.44 -18.51
C THR A 152 -1.78 8.28 -18.03
N PRO A 153 -3.09 8.33 -18.29
CA PRO A 153 -4.02 7.22 -18.11
C PRO A 153 -3.56 5.91 -18.74
N ASN A 154 -3.97 4.77 -18.14
CA ASN A 154 -3.95 3.44 -18.76
C ASN A 154 -2.62 3.02 -19.39
N GLN A 155 -1.51 3.38 -18.75
CA GLN A 155 -0.19 2.93 -19.19
C GLN A 155 -0.16 1.40 -19.26
N ALA A 156 0.25 0.88 -20.41
CA ALA A 156 0.28 -0.54 -20.68
C ALA A 156 1.15 -1.28 -19.66
N TYR A 157 0.68 -2.44 -19.22
CA TYR A 157 1.41 -3.28 -18.27
C TYR A 157 1.14 -4.76 -18.54
N GLU A 158 2.21 -5.56 -18.62
CA GLU A 158 2.13 -6.96 -19.08
C GLU A 158 1.48 -7.91 -18.06
N VAL A 159 1.34 -7.50 -16.80
CA VAL A 159 0.84 -8.39 -15.73
C VAL A 159 -0.67 -8.26 -15.51
N PHE A 160 -1.21 -7.05 -15.61
CA PHE A 160 -2.62 -6.77 -15.33
C PHE A 160 -3.16 -5.76 -16.34
N THR A 161 -4.37 -6.02 -16.83
CA THR A 161 -5.15 -5.02 -17.55
C THR A 161 -5.74 -4.02 -16.57
N GLN A 162 -5.77 -2.75 -16.96
CA GLN A 162 -6.49 -1.71 -16.22
C GLN A 162 -7.82 -1.49 -16.93
N ASP A 163 -8.94 -1.71 -16.23
CA ASP A 163 -10.29 -1.79 -16.81
C ASP A 163 -10.88 -0.42 -17.23
N ARG A 164 -10.05 0.60 -17.43
CA ARG A 164 -10.50 1.95 -17.78
C ARG A 164 -10.23 2.23 -19.25
N ALA A 165 -11.22 2.78 -19.96
CA ALA A 165 -11.04 3.27 -21.31
C ALA A 165 -9.99 4.41 -21.33
N PRO A 166 -9.06 4.45 -22.30
CA PRO A 166 -8.20 5.60 -22.51
C PRO A 166 -9.05 6.84 -22.80
N ASP A 167 -8.86 7.90 -22.01
CA ASP A 167 -9.37 9.23 -22.30
C ASP A 167 -8.15 10.13 -22.50
N GLU A 168 -7.84 10.42 -23.77
CA GLU A 168 -6.66 11.20 -24.19
C GLU A 168 -6.70 12.64 -23.67
N ASP A 169 -7.87 13.15 -23.28
CA ASP A 169 -8.06 14.49 -22.73
C ASP A 169 -7.91 14.54 -21.20
N THR A 170 -7.42 13.46 -20.58
CA THR A 170 -7.26 13.37 -19.13
C THR A 170 -5.85 13.04 -18.67
N LEU A 171 -5.55 13.47 -17.46
CA LEU A 171 -4.42 13.00 -16.67
C LEU A 171 -4.92 12.35 -15.38
N ASP A 172 -4.18 11.35 -14.93
CA ASP A 172 -4.30 10.84 -13.57
C ASP A 172 -3.45 11.68 -12.64
N VAL A 173 -4.05 12.15 -11.55
CA VAL A 173 -3.40 12.93 -10.51
C VAL A 173 -3.35 12.08 -9.25
N VAL A 174 -2.15 11.81 -8.76
CA VAL A 174 -1.92 11.08 -7.50
C VAL A 174 -1.40 12.04 -6.45
N ILE A 175 -2.05 12.05 -5.30
CA ILE A 175 -1.69 12.88 -4.15
C ILE A 175 -1.47 11.95 -2.96
N VAL A 176 -0.29 12.01 -2.37
CA VAL A 176 0.06 11.25 -1.16
C VAL A 176 0.30 12.26 -0.06
N VAL A 177 -0.47 12.16 1.01
CA VAL A 177 -0.35 13.01 2.21
C VAL A 177 0.08 12.12 3.38
N GLU A 178 1.24 12.45 3.96
CA GLU A 178 1.82 11.72 5.09
C GLU A 178 1.32 12.29 6.42
N GLY A 179 1.04 11.41 7.38
CA GLY A 179 0.55 11.78 8.71
C GLY A 179 1.25 11.05 9.83
N LEU A 180 1.33 11.71 10.98
CA LEU A 180 1.91 11.12 12.19
C LEU A 180 0.98 10.10 12.85
N HIS A 181 -0.34 10.33 12.77
CA HIS A 181 -1.36 9.48 13.37
C HIS A 181 -2.59 9.36 12.47
N ARG A 182 -3.15 8.15 12.42
CA ARG A 182 -4.32 7.82 11.59
C ARG A 182 -5.50 8.75 11.85
N TRP A 183 -5.88 8.92 13.12
CA TRP A 183 -7.00 9.78 13.52
C TRP A 183 -6.84 11.24 13.09
N SER A 184 -5.60 11.74 13.01
CA SER A 184 -5.34 13.12 12.57
C SER A 184 -5.58 13.24 11.07
N LEU A 185 -5.08 12.29 10.28
CA LEU A 185 -5.35 12.25 8.85
C LEU A 185 -6.82 11.99 8.52
N GLU A 186 -7.54 11.20 9.33
CA GLU A 186 -8.98 10.99 9.18
C GLU A 186 -9.73 12.33 9.26
N ARG A 187 -9.39 13.18 10.22
CA ARG A 187 -9.99 14.53 10.36
C ARG A 187 -9.60 15.47 9.23
N MET A 188 -8.42 15.27 8.64
CA MET A 188 -7.95 16.06 7.50
C MET A 188 -8.54 15.61 6.16
N ARG A 189 -9.12 14.41 6.08
CA ARG A 189 -9.60 13.82 4.82
C ARG A 189 -10.53 14.76 4.06
N ASP A 190 -11.57 15.26 4.74
CA ASP A 190 -12.59 16.08 4.09
C ASP A 190 -12.03 17.43 3.64
N GLU A 191 -11.09 18.00 4.39
CA GLU A 191 -10.45 19.26 4.03
C GLU A 191 -9.51 19.11 2.83
N VAL A 192 -8.72 18.03 2.82
CA VAL A 192 -7.85 17.67 1.68
C VAL A 192 -8.71 17.40 0.44
N ALA A 193 -9.78 16.61 0.58
CA ALA A 193 -10.71 16.34 -0.51
C ALA A 193 -11.37 17.63 -1.03
N ALA A 194 -11.83 18.51 -0.14
CA ALA A 194 -12.43 19.79 -0.53
C ALA A 194 -11.43 20.72 -1.24
N LEU A 195 -10.17 20.75 -0.80
CA LEU A 195 -9.09 21.44 -1.51
C LEU A 195 -8.91 20.87 -2.92
N ILE A 196 -8.88 19.54 -3.06
CA ILE A 196 -8.71 18.87 -4.34
C ILE A 196 -9.90 19.14 -5.27
N HIS A 197 -11.13 18.96 -4.81
CA HIS A 197 -12.31 19.22 -5.63
C HIS A 197 -12.37 20.68 -6.12
N ARG A 198 -11.98 21.63 -5.28
CA ARG A 198 -11.93 23.06 -5.64
C ARG A 198 -10.85 23.38 -6.68
N CYS A 199 -9.67 22.79 -6.55
CA CYS A 199 -8.53 23.09 -7.42
C CYS A 199 -8.53 22.25 -8.70
N LEU A 200 -8.72 20.94 -8.56
CA LEU A 200 -8.56 19.94 -9.63
C LEU A 200 -9.82 19.77 -10.47
N ARG A 201 -11.01 19.99 -9.89
CA ARG A 201 -12.30 19.70 -10.54
C ARG A 201 -12.31 18.28 -11.15
N PRO A 202 -12.10 17.23 -10.33
CA PRO A 202 -11.89 15.88 -10.83
C PRO A 202 -13.10 15.39 -11.63
N ARG A 203 -12.84 14.71 -12.75
CA ARG A 203 -13.88 14.02 -13.54
C ARG A 203 -14.34 12.75 -12.84
N GLN A 204 -13.40 12.02 -12.24
CA GLN A 204 -13.68 10.74 -11.58
C GLN A 204 -12.68 10.46 -10.45
N PRO A 205 -13.15 10.01 -9.26
CA PRO A 205 -12.27 9.42 -8.25
C PRO A 205 -11.83 8.01 -8.68
N LEU A 206 -10.53 7.72 -8.56
CA LEU A 206 -9.95 6.41 -8.85
C LEU A 206 -9.73 5.62 -7.55
N ARG A 207 -9.10 6.25 -6.55
CA ARG A 207 -8.85 5.70 -5.21
C ARG A 207 -8.79 6.80 -4.17
N GLU A 208 -9.26 6.50 -2.96
CA GLU A 208 -9.22 7.41 -1.82
C GLU A 208 -9.02 6.64 -0.51
N ASP A 209 -7.80 6.15 -0.28
CA ASP A 209 -7.50 5.22 0.81
C ASP A 209 -6.73 5.92 1.94
N LEU A 210 -7.07 5.60 3.19
CA LEU A 210 -6.24 5.90 4.36
C LEU A 210 -5.62 4.62 4.87
N LEU A 211 -4.30 4.58 4.88
CA LEU A 211 -3.54 3.36 5.02
C LEU A 211 -2.44 3.55 6.07
N ASP A 212 -2.16 2.51 6.85
CA ASP A 212 -1.08 2.50 7.83
C ASP A 212 0.21 1.96 7.20
N LEU A 213 1.35 2.55 7.53
CA LEU A 213 2.66 2.12 7.06
C LEU A 213 2.98 0.75 7.67
N ILE A 214 3.29 -0.23 6.81
CA ILE A 214 3.82 -1.53 7.21
C ILE A 214 5.34 -1.46 7.31
N VAL A 215 5.98 -0.99 6.23
CA VAL A 215 7.45 -0.99 6.13
C VAL A 215 7.92 0.00 5.07
N ALA A 216 9.09 0.58 5.29
CA ALA A 216 9.80 1.42 4.35
C ALA A 216 11.21 0.86 4.11
N PHE A 217 11.67 0.97 2.87
CA PHE A 217 12.94 0.43 2.39
C PHE A 217 13.71 1.49 1.61
N ARG A 218 15.04 1.47 1.69
CA ARG A 218 15.91 2.22 0.77
C ARG A 218 16.64 1.26 -0.16
N SER A 219 16.81 1.63 -1.43
CA SER A 219 17.45 0.72 -2.38
C SER A 219 18.91 0.41 -2.03
N ASN A 220 19.61 1.33 -1.37
CA ASN A 220 20.99 1.10 -0.90
C ASN A 220 21.11 0.07 0.25
N GLU A 221 20.00 -0.44 0.79
CA GLU A 221 19.98 -1.56 1.73
C GLU A 221 20.04 -2.93 1.01
N PHE A 222 19.85 -2.95 -0.31
CA PHE A 222 19.71 -4.17 -1.11
C PHE A 222 20.86 -4.33 -2.12
N PRO A 223 21.22 -5.58 -2.47
CA PRO A 223 22.20 -5.85 -3.51
C PRO A 223 21.70 -5.40 -4.89
N ALA A 224 22.62 -5.06 -5.78
CA ALA A 224 22.28 -4.74 -7.17
C ALA A 224 21.82 -5.97 -7.98
N ASP A 225 22.25 -7.17 -7.58
CA ASP A 225 21.87 -8.43 -8.24
C ASP A 225 20.71 -9.09 -7.50
N ARG A 226 19.55 -9.16 -8.15
CA ARG A 226 18.33 -9.78 -7.59
C ARG A 226 18.54 -11.22 -7.11
N ARG A 227 19.50 -11.97 -7.68
CA ARG A 227 19.78 -13.37 -7.28
C ARG A 227 20.33 -13.48 -5.86
N GLN A 228 20.80 -12.37 -5.30
CA GLN A 228 21.26 -12.28 -3.92
C GLN A 228 20.13 -11.98 -2.94
N ILE A 229 18.92 -11.63 -3.41
CA ILE A 229 17.72 -11.59 -2.58
C ILE A 229 17.35 -13.03 -2.22
N PRO A 230 17.28 -13.39 -0.93
CA PRO A 230 16.95 -14.75 -0.53
C PRO A 230 15.58 -15.18 -1.09
N ASN A 231 15.57 -16.25 -1.89
CA ASN A 231 14.31 -16.89 -2.27
C ASN A 231 13.71 -17.50 -1.00
N SER A 232 12.64 -16.87 -0.54
CA SER A 232 12.05 -17.19 0.75
C SER A 232 10.96 -18.27 0.63
N SER A 233 10.88 -18.95 -0.53
CA SER A 233 10.12 -20.19 -0.70
C SER A 233 10.40 -21.23 0.39
N ARG A 234 11.56 -21.16 1.04
CA ARG A 234 11.93 -21.98 2.22
C ARG A 234 11.07 -21.72 3.47
N LEU A 235 10.45 -20.54 3.61
CA LEU A 235 9.63 -20.16 4.77
C LEU A 235 8.20 -20.74 4.71
N PHE A 236 7.68 -21.01 3.51
CA PHE A 236 6.33 -21.59 3.30
C PHE A 236 6.36 -22.87 2.46
N GLY A 237 7.54 -23.47 2.28
CA GLY A 237 7.81 -24.60 1.38
C GLY A 237 8.49 -25.80 2.06
N ALA A 238 8.17 -26.06 3.33
CA ALA A 238 8.26 -27.40 3.89
C ALA A 238 6.85 -27.88 4.15
N GLU A 239 6.48 -29.06 3.63
CA GLU A 239 5.30 -29.78 4.09
C GLU A 239 5.27 -29.78 5.63
N PRO A 240 4.10 -29.67 6.29
CA PRO A 240 4.07 -29.94 7.71
C PRO A 240 4.55 -31.38 7.89
N ALA A 241 5.70 -31.54 8.54
CA ALA A 241 6.12 -32.84 9.03
C ALA A 241 4.93 -33.41 9.80
N ARG A 242 4.44 -34.58 9.37
CA ARG A 242 3.42 -35.32 10.10
C ARG A 242 3.93 -35.53 11.54
N GLY A 243 3.20 -35.01 12.51
CA GLY A 243 3.46 -35.14 13.95
C GLY A 243 4.03 -33.84 14.53
N THR A 244 3.41 -33.21 15.53
CA THR A 244 2.62 -33.74 16.64
C THR A 244 1.46 -32.80 16.93
N ALA A 245 0.27 -33.36 17.14
CA ALA A 245 -0.76 -32.69 17.92
C ALA A 245 -0.13 -32.26 19.26
N LEU A 246 0.00 -30.95 19.48
CA LEU A 246 0.24 -30.43 20.80
C LEU A 246 -1.04 -30.66 21.60
N ASP A 247 -0.99 -31.73 22.39
CA ASP A 247 -1.84 -31.99 23.53
C ASP A 247 -1.87 -30.72 24.40
N PHE A 248 -2.89 -29.89 24.21
CA PHE A 248 -3.28 -28.94 25.24
C PHE A 248 -3.92 -29.76 26.36
N ALA A 249 -3.06 -30.28 27.23
CA ALA A 249 -3.45 -30.80 28.52
C ALA A 249 -4.16 -29.70 29.31
N ALA A 250 -5.49 -29.73 29.29
CA ALA A 250 -6.33 -28.98 30.19
C ALA A 250 -6.10 -29.47 31.62
N LYS A 251 -5.17 -28.83 32.34
CA LYS A 251 -5.15 -28.80 33.80
C LYS A 251 -5.68 -27.45 34.27
N GLY A 252 -7.00 -27.39 34.41
CA GLY A 252 -7.71 -26.39 35.18
C GLY A 252 -8.86 -27.12 35.87
N ALA A 253 -8.60 -27.60 37.07
CA ALA A 253 -9.62 -28.21 37.92
C ALA A 253 -10.62 -27.13 38.33
N GLU A 254 -11.86 -27.24 37.87
CA GLU A 254 -12.99 -26.56 38.49
C GLU A 254 -13.68 -27.54 39.42
N GLU A 255 -13.48 -27.32 40.71
CA GLU A 255 -14.18 -28.00 41.80
C GLU A 255 -15.68 -27.78 41.68
N ARG A 256 -16.41 -28.87 41.49
CA ARG A 256 -17.86 -28.91 41.52
C ARG A 256 -18.31 -28.90 43.00
N PRO A 257 -19.09 -27.93 43.48
CA PRO A 257 -19.60 -27.99 44.85
C PRO A 257 -20.67 -29.09 44.97
N PRO A 258 -20.76 -29.79 46.13
CA PRO A 258 -21.71 -30.88 46.33
C PRO A 258 -23.17 -30.37 46.44
N PRO A 259 -24.17 -31.27 46.21
CA PRO A 259 -25.57 -30.89 46.14
C PRO A 259 -26.10 -30.40 47.49
N ARG A 260 -26.96 -29.38 47.46
CA ARG A 260 -27.71 -28.91 48.63
C ARG A 260 -28.93 -29.80 48.83
N ASP A 261 -28.96 -30.47 49.98
CA ASP A 261 -30.14 -31.16 50.51
C ASP A 261 -31.25 -30.16 50.85
N GLU A 262 -32.47 -30.57 50.49
CA GLU A 262 -33.72 -30.02 50.98
C GLU A 262 -33.85 -30.22 52.50
N ALA A 263 -34.10 -29.14 53.25
CA ALA A 263 -34.83 -29.23 54.50
C ALA A 263 -35.52 -27.89 54.83
N ALA A 264 -36.84 -27.92 54.69
CA ALA A 264 -37.86 -27.41 55.59
C ALA A 264 -37.75 -25.99 56.23
N ARG A 265 -38.85 -25.25 56.05
CA ARG A 265 -39.31 -24.09 56.84
C ARG A 265 -39.15 -24.28 58.35
N PRO A 266 -39.19 -23.18 59.12
CA PRO A 266 -40.35 -23.01 59.98
C PRO A 266 -40.92 -21.58 60.04
N ALA A 267 -42.18 -21.50 60.46
CA ALA A 267 -42.79 -20.32 61.07
C ALA A 267 -42.75 -20.52 62.59
N GLY A 268 -42.38 -19.47 63.34
CA GLY A 268 -42.31 -19.47 64.81
C GLY A 268 -40.95 -19.01 65.31
#